data_AF-M3XKN0-F1
#
_entry.id   AF-M3XKN0-F1
#
_cell.length_a   1.000
_cell.length_b   1.000
_cell.length_c   1.000
_cell.angle_alpha   90.00
_cell.angle_beta   90.00
_cell.angle_gamma   90.00
#
_symmetry.space_group_name_H-M   'P 1'
#
loop_
_entity.id
_entity.type
_entity.pdbx_description
1 polymer ?
#
loop_
_entity_poly.entity_id
_entity_poly.type
_entity_poly.pdbx_seq_one_letter_code
_entity_poly.pdbx_strand_id
1 'polypeptide(L)'
;MKPTAEAERSTDAVQLKVPILQQSFHWDCGLACSRMVLQYLHPVSEEEFRIAGWNLHLTESIWTIDLAYLMHALGVRHRFCTQTLGVDKGYRNQSFYRKYFDTEEHRVNQLFAKAEASGVLVDKCSVTIQEIQEHLSMGHAAIVLVNAVLLHCDLCSTPVKYCCFLPIGQKCFCRKPDYQGHFIVVCGYNKASGCIFYNNPAYADSVGQARREITP
;
A
#
# COMPACT_ATOMS: atom_id res chain seq x y z
N MET A 1 33.87 -31.50 -14.06
CA MET A 1 33.15 -30.35 -14.63
C MET A 1 32.22 -29.81 -13.55
N LYS A 2 32.49 -28.62 -13.02
CA LYS A 2 31.58 -27.93 -12.10
C LYS A 2 30.50 -27.24 -12.93
N PRO A 3 29.21 -27.27 -12.53
CA PRO A 3 28.20 -26.43 -13.14
C PRO A 3 28.54 -24.96 -12.83
N THR A 4 28.63 -24.15 -13.88
CA THR A 4 28.73 -22.69 -13.81
C THR A 4 27.50 -22.14 -13.10
N ALA A 5 27.73 -21.41 -12.01
CA ALA A 5 26.73 -20.57 -11.38
C ALA A 5 26.21 -19.58 -12.43
N GLU A 6 24.93 -19.67 -12.75
CA GLU A 6 24.22 -18.59 -13.42
C GLU A 6 24.36 -17.35 -12.55
N ALA A 7 25.01 -16.33 -13.09
CA ALA A 7 25.18 -15.05 -12.43
C ALA A 7 23.80 -14.51 -12.05
N GLU A 8 23.55 -14.39 -10.75
CA GLU A 8 22.42 -13.64 -10.20
C GLU A 8 22.41 -12.26 -10.87
N ARG A 9 21.41 -11.99 -11.71
CA ARG A 9 21.17 -10.63 -12.18
C ARG A 9 20.65 -9.83 -11.00
N SER A 10 21.55 -9.37 -10.13
CA SER A 10 21.28 -8.20 -9.29
C SER A 10 21.08 -7.03 -10.25
N THR A 11 19.84 -6.72 -10.60
CA THR A 11 19.53 -5.49 -11.30
C THR A 11 19.70 -4.36 -10.29
N ASP A 12 20.74 -3.53 -10.49
CA ASP A 12 21.04 -2.39 -9.60
C ASP A 12 19.91 -1.33 -9.57
N ALA A 13 18.99 -1.39 -10.53
CA ALA A 13 17.73 -0.66 -10.51
C ALA A 13 16.61 -1.48 -11.15
N VAL A 14 15.40 -1.35 -10.60
CA VAL A 14 14.17 -1.95 -11.11
C VAL A 14 13.08 -0.89 -11.10
N GLN A 15 12.27 -0.86 -12.16
CA GLN A 15 11.05 -0.06 -12.19
C GLN A 15 9.97 -0.82 -12.96
N LEU A 16 9.05 -1.44 -12.22
CA LEU A 16 7.90 -2.15 -12.76
C LEU A 16 6.93 -1.15 -13.38
N LYS A 17 6.32 -1.53 -14.51
CA LYS A 17 5.36 -0.71 -15.25
C LYS A 17 3.95 -0.84 -14.66
N VAL A 18 3.83 -0.59 -13.35
CA VAL A 18 2.53 -0.54 -12.69
C VAL A 18 1.82 0.76 -13.11
N PRO A 19 0.58 0.70 -13.63
CA PRO A 19 -0.17 1.90 -14.02
C PRO A 19 -0.46 2.76 -12.80
N ILE A 20 -0.60 4.08 -13.03
CA ILE A 20 -1.00 5.02 -11.99
C ILE A 20 -2.52 5.20 -12.09
N LEU A 21 -3.20 5.02 -10.96
CA LEU A 21 -4.63 5.31 -10.83
C LEU A 21 -4.82 6.22 -9.63
N GLN A 22 -5.52 7.33 -9.86
CA GLN A 22 -5.88 8.24 -8.79
C GLN A 22 -7.06 7.69 -7.98
N GLN A 23 -6.99 7.81 -6.66
CA GLN A 23 -8.11 7.54 -5.77
C GLN A 23 -9.25 8.54 -6.00
N SER A 24 -10.49 8.08 -5.86
CA SER A 24 -11.67 8.93 -6.09
C SER A 24 -12.16 9.62 -4.82
N PHE A 25 -11.86 9.06 -3.65
CA PHE A 25 -12.29 9.54 -2.34
C PHE A 25 -11.11 9.64 -1.39
N HIS A 26 -11.30 10.16 -0.18
CA HIS A 26 -10.20 10.23 0.81
C HIS A 26 -9.89 8.88 1.45
N TRP A 27 -10.75 7.87 1.28
CA TRP A 27 -10.69 6.59 1.98
C TRP A 27 -10.29 5.41 1.09
N ASP A 28 -10.36 5.54 -0.24
CA ASP A 28 -10.20 4.44 -1.20
C ASP A 28 -8.77 4.30 -1.74
N CYS A 29 -7.77 4.92 -1.11
CA CYS A 29 -6.36 4.80 -1.54
C CYS A 29 -5.87 3.35 -1.65
N GLY A 30 -6.32 2.46 -0.74
CA GLY A 30 -6.01 1.03 -0.80
C GLY A 30 -6.69 0.30 -1.97
N LEU A 31 -7.92 0.69 -2.32
CA LEU A 31 -8.64 0.14 -3.48
C LEU A 31 -8.00 0.61 -4.80
N ALA A 32 -7.60 1.89 -4.88
CA ALA A 32 -6.82 2.41 -5.99
C ALA A 32 -5.49 1.64 -6.15
N CYS A 33 -4.77 1.38 -5.05
CA CYS A 33 -3.56 0.56 -5.07
C CYS A 33 -3.83 -0.88 -5.55
N SER A 34 -4.92 -1.50 -5.10
CA SER A 34 -5.31 -2.84 -5.54
C SER A 34 -5.59 -2.88 -7.05
N ARG A 35 -6.33 -1.90 -7.58
CA ARG A 35 -6.59 -1.77 -9.02
C ARG A 35 -5.30 -1.56 -9.82
N MET A 36 -4.36 -0.73 -9.32
CA MET A 36 -3.05 -0.55 -9.97
C MET A 36 -2.30 -1.88 -10.09
N VAL A 37 -2.23 -2.66 -9.00
CA VAL A 37 -1.53 -3.96 -8.99
C VAL A 37 -2.25 -4.99 -9.86
N LEU A 38 -3.59 -5.05 -9.83
CA LEU A 38 -4.37 -5.95 -10.67
C LEU A 38 -4.17 -5.65 -12.16
N GLN A 39 -4.22 -4.38 -12.57
CA GLN A 39 -3.95 -3.98 -13.96
C GLN A 39 -2.53 -4.34 -14.40
N TYR A 40 -1.56 -4.36 -13.47
CA TYR A 40 -0.19 -4.79 -13.77
C TYR A 40 -0.04 -6.31 -13.93
N LEU A 41 -0.67 -7.10 -13.05
CA LEU A 41 -0.49 -8.56 -13.02
C LEU A 41 -1.42 -9.30 -13.98
N HIS A 42 -2.73 -9.11 -13.79
CA HIS A 42 -3.78 -9.72 -14.62
C HIS A 42 -5.02 -8.83 -14.50
N PRO A 43 -5.29 -8.00 -15.52
CA PRO A 43 -6.40 -7.06 -15.47
C PRO A 43 -7.73 -7.77 -15.19
N VAL A 44 -8.49 -7.22 -14.24
CA VAL A 44 -9.88 -7.58 -13.97
C VAL A 44 -10.77 -6.43 -14.43
N SER A 45 -12.00 -6.74 -14.83
CA SER A 45 -12.98 -5.71 -15.16
C SER A 45 -13.41 -4.92 -13.92
N GLU A 46 -13.89 -3.69 -14.12
CA GLU A 46 -14.47 -2.88 -13.04
C GLU A 46 -15.63 -3.60 -12.34
N GLU A 47 -16.42 -4.36 -13.09
CA GLU A 47 -17.56 -5.10 -12.54
C GLU A 47 -17.10 -6.27 -11.66
N GLU A 48 -16.09 -7.04 -12.07
CA GLU A 48 -15.50 -8.10 -11.24
C GLU A 48 -14.91 -7.52 -9.94
N PHE A 49 -14.19 -6.40 -10.04
CA PHE A 49 -13.62 -5.72 -8.87
C PHE A 49 -14.72 -5.25 -7.91
N ARG A 50 -15.78 -4.64 -8.45
CA ARG A 50 -16.94 -4.16 -7.68
C ARG A 50 -17.71 -5.30 -7.01
N ILE A 51 -17.94 -6.40 -7.72
CA ILE A 51 -18.60 -7.61 -7.19
C ILE A 51 -17.75 -8.21 -6.06
N ALA A 52 -16.44 -8.33 -6.24
CA ALA A 52 -15.55 -8.84 -5.20
C ALA A 52 -15.60 -7.96 -3.93
N GLY A 53 -15.52 -6.64 -4.09
CA GLY A 53 -15.65 -5.70 -2.96
C GLY A 53 -17.02 -5.79 -2.26
N TRP A 54 -18.10 -5.95 -3.03
CA TRP A 54 -19.45 -6.12 -2.48
C TRP A 54 -19.58 -7.41 -1.67
N ASN A 55 -19.12 -8.54 -2.21
CA ASN A 55 -19.20 -9.84 -1.54
C ASN A 55 -18.36 -9.90 -0.25
N LEU A 56 -17.27 -9.14 -0.20
CA LEU A 56 -16.44 -8.99 0.99
C LEU A 56 -16.99 -7.96 1.99
N HIS A 57 -18.11 -7.30 1.67
CA HIS A 57 -18.72 -6.26 2.50
C HIS A 57 -17.73 -5.14 2.85
N LEU A 58 -16.91 -4.73 1.88
CA LEU A 58 -15.96 -3.63 2.06
C LEU A 58 -16.70 -2.34 2.41
N THR A 59 -16.13 -1.58 3.34
CA THR A 59 -16.68 -0.31 3.84
C THR A 59 -15.84 0.87 3.37
N GLU A 60 -16.27 2.09 3.70
CA GLU A 60 -15.45 3.30 3.53
C GLU A 60 -14.28 3.40 4.54
N SER A 61 -13.99 2.34 5.29
CA SER A 61 -12.81 2.21 6.16
C SER A 61 -12.03 0.98 5.74
N ILE A 62 -11.11 1.17 4.81
CA ILE A 62 -10.30 0.10 4.22
C ILE A 62 -9.04 -0.14 5.07
N TRP A 63 -8.85 -1.39 5.49
CA TRP A 63 -7.67 -1.86 6.22
C TRP A 63 -6.82 -2.78 5.34
N THR A 64 -5.55 -2.99 5.70
CA THR A 64 -4.65 -3.86 4.91
C THR A 64 -5.18 -5.29 4.79
N ILE A 65 -5.86 -5.81 5.83
CA ILE A 65 -6.51 -7.12 5.77
C ILE A 65 -7.66 -7.16 4.75
N ASP A 66 -8.40 -6.06 4.56
CA ASP A 66 -9.44 -5.97 3.52
C ASP A 66 -8.82 -6.12 2.13
N LEU A 67 -7.66 -5.50 1.90
CA LEU A 67 -6.92 -5.65 0.65
C LEU A 67 -6.46 -7.09 0.45
N ALA A 68 -5.95 -7.76 1.49
CA ALA A 68 -5.54 -9.16 1.38
C ALA A 68 -6.70 -10.08 0.97
N TYR A 69 -7.88 -9.91 1.59
CA TYR A 69 -9.10 -10.61 1.20
C TYR A 69 -9.53 -10.31 -0.24
N LEU A 70 -9.49 -9.04 -0.65
CA LEU A 70 -9.83 -8.62 -2.00
C LEU A 70 -8.88 -9.24 -3.05
N MET A 71 -7.58 -9.18 -2.80
CA MET A 71 -6.56 -9.74 -3.68
C MET A 71 -6.68 -11.27 -3.75
N HIS A 72 -6.98 -11.95 -2.63
CA HIS A 72 -7.28 -13.38 -2.62
C HIS A 72 -8.51 -13.72 -3.47
N ALA A 73 -9.62 -13.01 -3.26
CA ALA A 73 -10.88 -13.24 -3.97
C ALA A 73 -10.75 -13.03 -5.49
N LEU A 74 -9.85 -12.15 -5.92
CA LEU A 74 -9.53 -11.90 -7.33
C LEU A 74 -8.43 -12.82 -7.88
N GLY A 75 -7.95 -13.80 -7.11
CA GLY A 75 -6.99 -14.80 -7.58
C GLY A 75 -5.52 -14.35 -7.55
N VAL A 76 -5.20 -13.23 -6.90
CA VAL A 76 -3.81 -12.77 -6.77
C VAL A 76 -3.11 -13.56 -5.66
N ARG A 77 -2.05 -14.28 -6.03
CA ARG A 77 -1.11 -14.83 -5.05
C ARG A 77 -0.32 -13.69 -4.42
N HIS A 78 -0.44 -13.53 -3.11
CA HIS A 78 0.22 -12.47 -2.36
C HIS A 78 0.63 -12.96 -0.97
N ARG A 79 1.45 -12.15 -0.30
CA ARG A 79 1.85 -12.32 1.09
C ARG A 79 1.46 -11.06 1.85
N PHE A 80 0.64 -11.18 2.89
CA PHE A 80 0.31 -10.06 3.76
C PHE A 80 1.18 -10.11 5.03
N CYS A 81 2.09 -9.14 5.18
CA CYS A 81 2.89 -8.96 6.39
C CYS A 81 2.35 -7.80 7.24
N THR A 82 2.29 -7.98 8.55
CA THR A 82 1.87 -6.93 9.50
C THR A 82 2.62 -7.02 10.83
N GLN A 83 2.85 -5.88 11.49
CA GLN A 83 3.40 -5.87 12.86
C GLN A 83 2.33 -6.19 13.92
N THR A 84 1.06 -5.88 13.61
CA THR A 84 -0.07 -6.08 14.52
C THR A 84 -1.12 -6.96 13.85
N LEU A 85 -1.52 -8.04 14.55
CA LEU A 85 -2.68 -8.83 14.17
C LEU A 85 -3.92 -8.17 14.77
N GLY A 86 -4.83 -7.74 13.92
CA GLY A 86 -5.98 -6.93 14.33
C GLY A 86 -5.70 -5.43 14.31
N VAL A 87 -6.51 -4.70 15.05
CA VAL A 87 -6.36 -3.25 15.20
C VAL A 87 -5.34 -2.91 16.29
N ASP A 88 -4.40 -2.03 15.97
CA ASP A 88 -3.47 -1.48 16.95
C ASP A 88 -4.14 -0.40 17.82
N LYS A 89 -4.34 -0.72 19.10
CA LYS A 89 -4.92 0.16 20.12
C LYS A 89 -4.13 1.44 20.36
N GLY A 90 -2.84 1.48 20.03
CA GLY A 90 -2.01 2.68 20.08
C GLY A 90 -2.51 3.80 19.17
N TYR A 91 -3.24 3.46 18.11
CA TYR A 91 -3.79 4.42 17.16
C TYR A 91 -5.19 4.94 17.51
N ARG A 92 -5.79 4.47 18.62
CA ARG A 92 -7.16 4.82 19.03
C ARG A 92 -7.39 6.33 19.17
N ASN A 93 -6.37 7.05 19.65
CA ASN A 93 -6.46 8.49 19.89
C ASN A 93 -5.98 9.33 18.70
N GLN A 94 -5.51 8.71 17.61
CA GLN A 94 -5.12 9.44 16.40
C GLN A 94 -6.38 9.97 15.72
N SER A 95 -6.35 11.26 15.38
CA SER A 95 -7.48 11.98 14.77
C SER A 95 -8.01 11.27 13.52
N PHE A 96 -7.11 10.68 12.73
CA PHE A 96 -7.42 9.91 11.54
C PHE A 96 -8.32 8.69 11.80
N TYR A 97 -8.07 7.91 12.86
CA TYR A 97 -8.83 6.68 13.12
C TYR A 97 -10.01 6.87 14.09
N ARG A 98 -9.99 7.94 14.90
CA ARG A 98 -10.91 8.14 16.03
C ARG A 98 -12.40 7.96 15.69
N LYS A 99 -12.84 8.37 14.49
CA LYS A 99 -14.26 8.32 14.10
C LYS A 99 -14.80 6.90 13.94
N TYR A 100 -13.97 5.96 13.48
CA TYR A 100 -14.39 4.61 13.10
C TYR A 100 -13.74 3.51 13.94
N PHE A 101 -12.79 3.85 14.81
CA PHE A 101 -11.95 2.89 15.54
C PHE A 101 -12.75 1.80 16.26
N ASP A 102 -13.69 2.18 17.13
CA ASP A 102 -14.42 1.22 17.96
C ASP A 102 -15.39 0.37 17.11
N THR A 103 -15.94 0.91 16.02
CA THR A 103 -16.83 0.19 15.10
C THR A 103 -16.06 -0.82 14.23
N GLU A 104 -14.87 -0.44 13.78
CA GLU A 104 -14.05 -1.26 12.88
C GLU A 104 -13.21 -2.30 13.64
N GLU A 105 -12.89 -2.08 14.91
CA GLU A 105 -12.08 -3.02 15.73
C GLU A 105 -12.65 -4.44 15.70
N HIS A 106 -13.96 -4.58 15.93
CA HIS A 106 -14.58 -5.89 15.92
C HIS A 106 -14.51 -6.57 14.55
N ARG A 107 -14.83 -5.83 13.49
CA ARG A 107 -14.83 -6.31 12.09
C ARG A 107 -13.43 -6.76 11.67
N VAL A 108 -12.43 -5.91 11.87
CA VAL A 108 -11.03 -6.17 11.49
C VAL A 108 -10.50 -7.37 12.27
N ASN A 109 -10.72 -7.43 13.58
CA ASN A 109 -10.27 -8.57 14.39
C ASN A 109 -10.93 -9.89 13.94
N GLN A 110 -12.19 -9.88 13.54
CA GLN A 110 -12.84 -11.06 12.96
C GLN A 110 -12.21 -11.48 11.63
N LEU A 111 -11.81 -10.54 10.76
CA LEU A 111 -11.13 -10.86 9.51
C LEU A 111 -9.79 -11.54 9.79
N PHE A 112 -8.99 -11.03 10.73
CA PHE A 112 -7.75 -11.70 11.14
C PHE A 112 -8.00 -13.10 11.69
N ALA A 113 -9.02 -13.28 12.54
CA ALA A 113 -9.35 -14.59 13.12
C ALA A 113 -9.81 -15.62 12.08
N LYS A 114 -10.38 -15.17 10.96
CA LYS A 114 -10.89 -16.04 9.88
C LYS A 114 -9.94 -16.17 8.69
N ALA A 115 -8.81 -15.46 8.69
CA ALA A 115 -7.93 -15.31 7.52
C ALA A 115 -7.44 -16.67 7.00
N GLU A 116 -6.85 -17.49 7.86
CA GLU A 116 -6.33 -18.82 7.49
C GLU A 116 -7.43 -19.73 6.93
N ALA A 117 -8.59 -19.79 7.61
CA ALA A 117 -9.74 -20.56 7.15
C ALA A 117 -10.33 -20.06 5.82
N SER A 118 -10.07 -18.81 5.47
CA SER A 118 -10.49 -18.17 4.22
C SER A 118 -9.40 -18.22 3.13
N GLY A 119 -8.26 -18.88 3.38
CA GLY A 119 -7.14 -18.94 2.44
C GLY A 119 -6.30 -17.66 2.33
N VAL A 120 -6.52 -16.69 3.23
CA VAL A 120 -5.76 -15.44 3.31
C VAL A 120 -4.57 -15.64 4.25
N LEU A 121 -3.36 -15.61 3.69
CA LEU A 121 -2.12 -15.83 4.44
C LEU A 121 -1.66 -14.53 5.09
N VAL A 122 -1.49 -14.55 6.41
CA VAL A 122 -1.09 -13.39 7.22
C VAL A 122 0.14 -13.73 8.05
N ASP A 123 1.22 -13.01 7.83
CA ASP A 123 2.46 -13.13 8.60
C ASP A 123 2.61 -11.95 9.56
N LYS A 124 2.79 -12.26 10.84
CA LYS A 124 3.13 -11.24 11.83
C LYS A 124 4.63 -10.96 11.82
N CYS A 125 5.09 -10.10 10.92
CA CYS A 125 6.49 -9.71 10.82
C CYS A 125 6.66 -8.30 10.25
N SER A 126 7.81 -7.68 10.51
CA SER A 126 8.28 -6.51 9.78
C SER A 126 8.90 -6.97 8.45
N VAL A 127 8.90 -6.08 7.45
CA VAL A 127 9.56 -6.30 6.16
C VAL A 127 10.61 -5.22 5.97
N THR A 128 11.83 -5.63 5.66
CA THR A 128 12.95 -4.74 5.40
C THR A 128 12.91 -4.18 3.98
N ILE A 129 13.63 -3.08 3.75
CA ILE A 129 13.78 -2.52 2.39
C ILE A 129 14.47 -3.52 1.47
N GLN A 130 15.42 -4.32 1.98
CA GLN A 130 16.11 -5.36 1.22
C GLN A 130 15.11 -6.42 0.73
N GLU A 131 14.23 -6.91 1.60
CA GLU A 131 13.18 -7.86 1.21
C GLU A 131 12.21 -7.26 0.18
N ILE A 132 11.86 -5.97 0.31
CA ILE A 132 11.06 -5.27 -0.70
C ILE A 132 11.82 -5.20 -2.05
N GLN A 133 13.11 -4.88 -2.04
CA GLN A 133 13.93 -4.83 -3.25
C GLN A 133 14.05 -6.20 -3.91
N GLU A 134 14.27 -7.26 -3.13
CA GLU A 134 14.27 -8.65 -3.62
C GLU A 134 12.92 -9.00 -4.25
N HIS A 135 11.81 -8.65 -3.59
CA HIS A 135 10.47 -8.87 -4.12
C HIS A 135 10.24 -8.16 -5.46
N LEU A 136 10.64 -6.89 -5.55
CA LEU A 136 10.56 -6.10 -6.78
C LEU A 136 11.44 -6.67 -7.90
N SER A 137 12.63 -7.17 -7.57
CA SER A 137 13.55 -7.77 -8.54
C SER A 137 12.98 -9.01 -9.23
N MET A 138 12.05 -9.71 -8.57
CA MET A 138 11.30 -10.83 -9.13
C MET A 138 10.11 -10.39 -10.00
N GLY A 139 9.88 -9.08 -10.19
CA GLY A 139 8.76 -8.56 -10.96
C GLY A 139 7.47 -8.39 -10.15
N HIS A 140 7.54 -8.42 -8.82
CA HIS A 140 6.36 -8.33 -7.96
C HIS A 140 6.22 -6.94 -7.33
N ALA A 141 5.05 -6.31 -7.49
CA ALA A 141 4.74 -5.02 -6.86
C ALA A 141 4.29 -5.20 -5.40
N ALA A 142 4.48 -4.18 -4.56
CA ALA A 142 4.06 -4.21 -3.16
C ALA A 142 3.10 -3.06 -2.83
N ILE A 143 1.98 -3.36 -2.18
CA ILE A 143 1.10 -2.34 -1.57
C ILE A 143 1.60 -2.12 -0.14
N VAL A 144 1.90 -0.86 0.20
CA VAL A 144 2.48 -0.50 1.50
C VAL A 144 1.62 0.55 2.18
N LEU A 145 1.31 0.33 3.46
CA LEU A 145 0.73 1.33 4.34
C LEU A 145 1.84 2.21 4.87
N VAL A 146 1.74 3.53 4.69
CA VAL A 146 2.71 4.50 5.18
C VAL A 146 2.04 5.56 6.03
N ASN A 147 2.84 6.28 6.82
CA ASN A 147 2.41 7.57 7.34
C ASN A 147 2.57 8.61 6.23
N ALA A 148 1.44 9.07 5.68
CA ALA A 148 1.40 10.04 4.59
C ALA A 148 2.23 11.30 4.88
N VAL A 149 2.21 11.78 6.13
CA VAL A 149 2.95 12.96 6.58
C VAL A 149 4.47 12.83 6.39
N LEU A 150 5.00 11.61 6.39
CA LEU A 150 6.42 11.34 6.23
C LEU A 150 6.79 11.01 4.78
N LEU A 151 5.81 10.84 3.89
CA LEU A 151 6.03 10.46 2.50
C LEU A 151 6.61 11.66 1.71
N HIS A 152 7.84 11.49 1.22
CA HIS A 152 8.57 12.50 0.46
C HIS A 152 8.75 12.06 -0.99
N CYS A 153 8.54 13.00 -1.93
CA CYS A 153 8.79 12.78 -3.35
C CYS A 153 9.91 13.71 -3.82
N ASP A 154 11.08 13.16 -4.14
CA ASP A 154 12.26 13.89 -4.62
C ASP A 154 12.06 14.52 -6.01
N LEU A 155 11.11 13.99 -6.79
CA LEU A 155 10.78 14.47 -8.14
C LEU A 155 9.65 15.50 -8.16
N CYS A 156 8.91 15.65 -7.05
CA CYS A 156 7.73 16.48 -7.00
C CYS A 156 8.11 17.89 -6.55
N SER A 157 7.77 18.90 -7.35
CA SER A 157 8.11 20.31 -7.06
C SER A 157 7.40 20.90 -5.84
N THR A 158 6.44 20.17 -5.25
CA THR A 158 5.65 20.62 -4.08
C THR A 158 5.52 19.49 -3.06
N PRO A 159 5.76 19.75 -1.76
CA PRO A 159 5.50 18.79 -0.70
C PRO A 159 4.04 18.36 -0.70
N VAL A 160 3.78 17.09 -0.41
CA VAL A 160 2.41 16.61 -0.27
C VAL A 160 1.77 17.23 0.97
N LYS A 161 0.63 17.89 0.79
CA LYS A 161 -0.12 18.51 1.89
C LYS A 161 -1.12 17.52 2.47
N TYR A 162 -0.68 16.72 3.44
CA TYR A 162 -1.55 15.77 4.15
C TYR A 162 -2.25 16.37 5.39
N CYS A 163 -1.93 17.60 5.82
CA CYS A 163 -2.41 18.15 7.10
C CYS A 163 -3.94 18.13 7.28
N CYS A 164 -4.66 18.25 6.17
CA CYS A 164 -6.10 18.27 6.03
C CYS A 164 -6.30 17.84 4.57
N PHE A 165 -7.14 16.86 4.22
CA PHE A 165 -7.49 16.54 2.82
C PHE A 165 -8.23 17.70 2.14
N LEU A 166 -7.61 18.87 2.08
CA LEU A 166 -8.13 20.06 1.44
C LEU A 166 -7.88 19.91 -0.07
N PRO A 167 -8.82 20.42 -0.88
CA PRO A 167 -8.62 20.53 -2.31
C PRO A 167 -7.28 21.20 -2.64
N ILE A 168 -6.71 20.81 -3.79
CA ILE A 168 -5.49 21.39 -4.35
C ILE A 168 -5.60 22.92 -4.31
N GLY A 169 -4.61 23.59 -3.72
CA GLY A 169 -4.52 25.05 -3.68
C GLY A 169 -4.89 25.71 -2.34
N GLN A 170 -5.50 25.01 -1.38
CA GLN A 170 -5.77 25.59 -0.06
C GLN A 170 -4.58 25.45 0.91
N LYS A 171 -4.40 26.44 1.79
CA LYS A 171 -3.41 26.41 2.88
C LYS A 171 -4.10 25.88 4.14
N CYS A 172 -3.67 24.74 4.67
CA CYS A 172 -4.08 24.35 6.01
C CYS A 172 -3.19 25.03 7.05
N PHE A 173 -3.80 25.51 8.15
CA PHE A 173 -3.13 26.23 9.24
C PHE A 173 -2.84 25.33 10.46
N CYS A 174 -2.90 24.00 10.32
CA CYS A 174 -2.58 23.10 11.41
C CYS A 174 -1.09 23.17 11.78
N ARG A 175 -0.81 23.23 13.09
CA ARG A 175 0.52 23.50 13.65
C ARG A 175 1.50 22.33 13.46
N LYS A 176 0.99 21.10 13.44
CA LYS A 176 1.68 19.87 13.02
C LYS A 176 0.62 18.89 12.46
N PRO A 177 0.86 18.23 11.33
CA PRO A 177 -0.02 17.18 10.86
C PRO A 177 0.09 15.92 11.75
N ASP A 178 -1.05 15.36 12.15
CA ASP A 178 -1.14 14.10 12.89
C ASP A 178 -0.83 12.89 11.99
N TYR A 179 -0.64 11.71 12.57
CA TYR A 179 -0.49 10.47 11.79
C TYR A 179 -1.67 10.30 10.81
N GLN A 180 -1.35 9.98 9.56
CA GLN A 180 -2.32 9.68 8.54
C GLN A 180 -1.90 8.42 7.78
N GLY A 181 -2.69 7.36 7.93
CA GLY A 181 -2.48 6.14 7.17
C GLY A 181 -2.77 6.38 5.69
N HIS A 182 -1.87 5.94 4.81
CA HIS A 182 -2.04 6.07 3.36
C HIS A 182 -1.42 4.89 2.64
N PHE A 183 -2.15 4.31 1.69
CA PHE A 183 -1.62 3.22 0.86
C PHE A 183 -0.92 3.78 -0.38
N ILE A 184 0.23 3.19 -0.71
CA ILE A 184 0.96 3.42 -1.96
C ILE A 184 1.32 2.08 -2.60
N VAL A 185 1.64 2.10 -3.90
CA VAL A 185 2.25 0.94 -4.56
C VAL A 185 3.73 1.19 -4.73
N VAL A 186 4.57 0.43 -4.06
CA VAL A 186 6.00 0.40 -4.34
C VAL A 186 6.22 -0.45 -5.59
N CYS A 187 6.84 0.18 -6.60
CA CYS A 187 6.98 -0.39 -7.94
C CYS A 187 8.43 -0.41 -8.44
N GLY A 188 9.41 -0.01 -7.64
CA GLY A 188 10.81 -0.10 -8.04
C GLY A 188 11.81 0.42 -7.03
N TYR A 189 13.09 0.28 -7.37
CA TYR A 189 14.20 0.81 -6.59
C TYR A 189 15.37 1.18 -7.49
N ASN A 190 16.30 1.96 -6.95
CA ASN A 190 17.63 2.18 -7.53
C ASN A 190 18.67 2.16 -6.40
N LYS A 191 19.50 1.12 -6.36
CA LYS A 191 20.49 0.90 -5.29
C LYS A 191 21.56 1.99 -5.28
N ALA A 192 22.01 2.44 -6.45
CA ALA A 192 23.05 3.46 -6.58
C ALA A 192 22.64 4.81 -5.97
N SER A 193 21.35 5.17 -6.08
CA SER A 193 20.79 6.40 -5.51
C SER A 193 20.07 6.19 -4.18
N GLY A 194 19.95 4.95 -3.69
CA GLY A 194 19.19 4.60 -2.49
C GLY A 194 17.68 4.91 -2.60
N CYS A 195 17.15 5.01 -3.81
CA CYS A 195 15.79 5.47 -4.04
C CYS A 195 14.79 4.30 -4.16
N ILE A 196 13.57 4.53 -3.68
CA ILE A 196 12.40 3.67 -3.95
C ILE A 196 11.42 4.44 -4.85
N PHE A 197 10.91 3.75 -5.87
CA PHE A 197 9.87 4.26 -6.76
C PHE A 197 8.50 3.78 -6.30
N TYR A 198 7.52 4.68 -6.26
CA TYR A 198 6.17 4.36 -5.82
C TYR A 198 5.10 5.13 -6.60
N ASN A 199 3.95 4.50 -6.82
CA ASN A 199 2.75 5.16 -7.32
C ASN A 199 1.93 5.62 -6.12
N ASN A 200 1.64 6.92 -6.07
CA ASN A 200 0.83 7.52 -5.01
C ASN A 200 -0.59 7.77 -5.52
N PRO A 201 -1.61 7.05 -5.03
CA PRO A 201 -2.97 7.20 -5.54
C PRO A 201 -3.57 8.59 -5.26
N ALA A 202 -2.95 9.44 -4.43
CA ALA A 202 -3.39 10.82 -4.26
C ALA A 202 -3.12 11.71 -5.51
N TYR A 203 -2.30 11.23 -6.46
CA TYR A 203 -1.84 11.97 -7.63
C TYR A 203 -1.99 11.16 -8.92
N ALA A 204 -2.48 11.80 -9.99
CA ALA A 204 -2.79 11.12 -11.25
C ALA A 204 -1.57 10.85 -12.16
N ASP A 205 -0.52 11.67 -12.09
CA ASP A 205 0.36 11.85 -13.27
C ASP A 205 1.88 11.66 -13.02
N SER A 206 2.31 11.14 -11.87
CA SER A 206 3.74 10.91 -11.65
C SER A 206 4.06 9.75 -10.72
N VAL A 207 5.06 8.95 -11.12
CA VAL A 207 5.72 8.01 -10.23
C VAL A 207 6.54 8.83 -9.22
N GLY A 208 6.22 8.69 -7.95
CA GLY A 208 6.99 9.27 -6.85
C GLY A 208 8.33 8.54 -6.68
N GLN A 209 9.31 9.27 -6.16
CA GLN A 209 10.62 8.73 -5.81
C GLN A 209 11.00 9.21 -4.41
N ALA A 210 11.39 8.31 -3.52
CA ALA A 210 11.82 8.65 -2.16
C ALA A 210 13.21 8.08 -1.86
N ARG A 211 14.14 8.93 -1.37
CA ARG A 211 15.43 8.51 -0.77
C ARG A 211 15.35 8.17 0.71
N ARG A 212 14.31 8.64 1.41
CA ARG A 212 14.07 8.31 2.81
C ARG A 212 13.24 7.05 2.89
N GLU A 213 13.51 6.23 3.90
CA GLU A 213 12.85 4.93 4.10
C GLU A 213 11.33 5.10 3.96
N ILE A 214 10.76 4.37 3.01
CA ILE A 214 9.36 4.00 3.08
C ILE A 214 9.30 2.99 4.23
N THR A 215 9.11 3.47 5.46
CA THR A 215 8.92 2.60 6.63
C THR A 215 7.51 2.02 6.57
N PRO A 216 7.34 0.71 6.28
CA PRO A 216 6.07 0.01 6.43
C PRO A 216 5.68 -0.18 7.91
#